data_AF-A0A354NTC9-F1
#
_entry.id   AF-A0A354NTC9-F1
#
_cell.length_a   1.000
_cell.length_b   1.000
_cell.length_c   1.000
_cell.angle_alpha   90.00
_cell.angle_beta   90.00
_cell.angle_gamma   90.00
#
_symmetry.space_group_name_H-M   'P 1'
#
loop_
_entity.id
_entity.type
_entity.pdbx_description
1 polymer ?
#
loop_
_entity_poly.entity_id
_entity_poly.type
_entity_poly.pdbx_seq_one_letter_code
_entity_poly.pdbx_strand_id
1 'polypeptide(L)'
;HGHCHQKALVGTASAMTVLNAIEGCNVEEIPSGCCGMAGSFGFEEEHFDISMSIGEQTLFPAIREQSGDFAVVAEGVSCRQQIQDGTGKRAMHLVEVLAEAL
;
A
#
# COMPACT_ATOMS: atom_id res chain seq x y z
N HIS A 1 0.71 -1.93 -3.04
CA HIS A 1 -0.71 -1.97 -2.64
C HIS A 1 -1.52 -1.03 -3.52
N GLY A 2 -2.37 -1.56 -4.40
CA GLY A 2 -3.28 -0.74 -5.20
C GLY A 2 -4.44 -0.21 -4.36
N HIS A 3 -4.72 1.10 -4.46
CA HIS A 3 -5.81 1.72 -3.72
C HIS A 3 -7.17 1.11 -4.13
N CYS A 4 -8.03 0.77 -3.17
CA CYS A 4 -9.30 0.07 -3.47
C CYS A 4 -10.20 0.84 -4.47
N HIS A 5 -10.29 2.17 -4.35
CA HIS A 5 -11.01 3.01 -5.30
C HIS A 5 -10.37 3.01 -6.70
N GLN A 6 -9.03 3.02 -6.79
CA GLN A 6 -8.32 2.93 -8.07
C GLN A 6 -8.55 1.57 -8.73
N LYS A 7 -8.43 0.48 -7.96
CA LYS A 7 -8.69 -0.90 -8.42
C LYS A 7 -10.08 -1.03 -9.04
N ALA A 8 -11.10 -0.47 -8.37
CA ALA A 8 -12.48 -0.53 -8.84
C ALA A 8 -12.74 0.30 -10.10
N LEU A 9 -12.08 1.46 -10.25
CA LEU A 9 -12.32 2.36 -11.38
C LEU A 9 -11.54 1.99 -12.63
N VAL A 10 -10.23 1.73 -12.49
CA VAL A 10 -9.29 1.63 -13.61
C VAL A 10 -8.25 0.52 -13.47
N GLY A 11 -8.21 -0.16 -12.31
CA GLY A 11 -7.20 -1.16 -12.03
C GLY A 11 -5.81 -0.59 -11.69
N THR A 12 -4.83 -1.49 -11.56
CA THR A 12 -3.45 -1.19 -11.13
C THR A 12 -2.42 -1.39 -12.24
N ALA A 13 -2.85 -1.90 -13.40
CA ALA A 13 -1.95 -2.28 -14.49
C ALA A 13 -1.00 -1.15 -14.91
N SER A 14 -1.49 0.09 -15.07
CA SER A 14 -0.64 1.23 -15.44
C SER A 14 0.44 1.53 -14.39
N ALA A 15 0.10 1.48 -13.11
CA ALA A 15 1.07 1.68 -12.03
C ALA A 15 2.13 0.57 -12.02
N MET A 16 1.70 -0.68 -12.21
CA MET A 16 2.61 -1.82 -12.32
C MET A 16 3.54 -1.70 -13.53
N THR A 17 3.03 -1.28 -14.69
CA THR A 17 3.85 -1.04 -15.89
C THR A 17 4.92 0.01 -15.63
N VAL A 18 4.55 1.13 -15.00
CA VAL A 18 5.49 2.22 -14.71
C VAL A 18 6.56 1.79 -13.71
N LEU A 19 6.19 1.09 -12.63
CA LEU A 19 7.17 0.59 -11.65
C LEU A 19 8.11 -0.44 -12.25
N ASN A 20 7.60 -1.36 -13.08
CA ASN A 20 8.43 -2.39 -13.72
C ASN A 20 9.34 -1.83 -14.82
N ALA A 21 9.12 -0.60 -15.27
CA ALA A 21 9.99 0.07 -16.22
C ALA A 21 11.25 0.65 -15.56
N ILE A 22 11.31 0.71 -14.21
CA ILE A 22 12.49 1.14 -13.47
C ILE A 22 13.52 0.01 -13.48
N GLU A 23 14.74 0.30 -13.97
CA GLU A 23 15.80 -0.69 -14.05
C GLU A 23 16.16 -1.24 -12.65
N GLY A 24 16.24 -2.57 -12.53
CA GLY A 24 16.59 -3.24 -11.28
C GLY A 24 15.43 -3.44 -10.30
N CYS A 25 14.22 -2.91 -10.58
CA CYS A 25 13.05 -3.17 -9.76
C CYS A 25 12.36 -4.50 -10.15
N ASN A 26 12.03 -5.31 -9.14
CA ASN A 26 11.09 -6.43 -9.27
C ASN A 26 9.82 -6.08 -8.49
N VAL A 27 8.71 -5.87 -9.20
CA VAL A 27 7.50 -5.28 -8.63
C VAL A 27 6.42 -6.34 -8.51
N GLU A 28 5.99 -6.58 -7.27
CA GLU A 28 4.88 -7.49 -6.97
C GLU A 28 3.68 -6.73 -6.42
N GLU A 29 2.49 -7.04 -6.94
CA GLU A 29 1.26 -6.51 -6.37
C GLU A 29 0.76 -7.41 -5.23
N ILE A 30 0.69 -6.86 -4.01
CA ILE A 30 0.02 -7.52 -2.89
C ILE A 30 -1.47 -7.70 -3.23
N PRO A 31 -2.01 -8.94 -3.21
CA PRO A 31 -3.40 -9.24 -3.55
C PRO A 31 -4.39 -8.85 -2.43
N SER A 32 -4.18 -7.70 -1.80
CA SER A 32 -5.00 -7.16 -0.73
C SER A 32 -6.22 -6.41 -1.27
N GLY A 33 -7.33 -6.45 -0.50
CA GLY A 33 -8.50 -5.59 -0.67
C GLY A 33 -8.28 -4.16 -0.16
N CYS A 34 -9.16 -3.67 0.71
CA CYS A 34 -8.99 -2.38 1.39
C CYS A 34 -7.84 -2.43 2.40
N CYS A 35 -7.18 -1.30 2.66
CA CYS A 35 -6.19 -1.17 3.73
C CYS A 35 -6.81 -1.12 5.14
N GLY A 36 -8.12 -0.84 5.24
CA GLY A 36 -8.85 -0.65 6.50
C GLY A 36 -9.22 0.80 6.80
N MET A 37 -8.63 1.76 6.10
CA MET A 37 -8.70 3.17 6.53
C MET A 37 -9.90 3.97 6.01
N ALA A 38 -10.30 3.76 4.76
CA ALA A 38 -11.51 4.35 4.15
C ALA A 38 -11.81 5.82 4.53
N GLY A 39 -10.79 6.70 4.51
CA GLY A 39 -10.94 8.10 4.91
C GLY A 39 -10.65 8.29 6.40
N SER A 40 -11.62 8.82 7.16
CA SER A 40 -11.53 8.98 8.62
C SER A 40 -11.92 7.72 9.40
N PHE A 41 -12.54 6.74 8.74
CA PHE A 41 -13.13 5.56 9.37
C PHE A 41 -12.15 4.90 10.34
N GLY A 42 -10.93 4.61 9.93
CA GLY A 42 -9.98 3.94 10.82
C GLY A 42 -9.33 4.81 11.90
N PHE A 43 -9.64 6.12 11.95
CA PHE A 43 -9.27 7.00 13.07
C PHE A 43 -10.39 7.12 14.12
N GLU A 44 -11.60 6.71 13.80
CA GLU A 44 -12.73 6.73 14.73
C GLU A 44 -12.51 5.64 15.79
N GLU A 45 -12.60 6.01 17.07
CA GLU A 45 -12.34 5.10 18.20
C GLU A 45 -13.15 3.80 18.09
N GLU A 46 -14.41 3.92 17.66
CA GLU A 46 -15.36 2.82 17.48
C GLU A 46 -14.96 1.85 16.34
N HIS A 47 -14.14 2.31 15.40
CA HIS A 47 -13.77 1.60 14.17
C HIS A 47 -12.29 1.22 14.10
N PHE A 48 -11.46 1.71 15.03
CA PHE A 48 -10.02 1.49 15.03
C PHE A 48 -9.67 -0.01 14.97
N ASP A 49 -10.26 -0.82 15.86
CA ASP A 49 -9.98 -2.26 15.92
C ASP A 49 -10.41 -2.98 14.64
N ILE A 50 -11.53 -2.55 14.03
CA ILE A 50 -12.01 -3.10 12.75
C ILE A 50 -11.07 -2.72 11.62
N SER A 51 -10.66 -1.46 11.55
CA SER A 51 -9.69 -0.95 10.58
C SER A 51 -8.37 -1.73 10.63
N MET A 52 -7.82 -1.93 11.83
CA MET A 52 -6.62 -2.72 12.04
C MET A 52 -6.83 -4.19 11.64
N SER A 53 -7.96 -4.79 12.01
CA SER A 53 -8.31 -6.15 11.62
C SER A 53 -8.40 -6.33 10.10
N ILE A 54 -8.86 -5.33 9.35
CA ILE A 54 -8.88 -5.36 7.88
C ILE A 54 -7.46 -5.37 7.32
N GLY A 55 -6.57 -4.53 7.84
CA GLY A 55 -5.16 -4.51 7.42
C GLY A 55 -4.45 -5.84 7.70
N GLU A 56 -4.77 -6.49 8.82
CA GLU A 56 -4.23 -7.78 9.24
C GLU A 56 -4.64 -8.97 8.34
N GLN A 57 -5.67 -8.83 7.49
CA GLN A 57 -6.10 -9.94 6.64
C GLN A 57 -5.06 -10.34 5.59
N THR A 58 -4.37 -9.36 5.00
CA THR A 58 -3.42 -9.62 3.88
C THR A 58 -2.34 -8.57 3.80
N LEU A 59 -2.68 -7.29 3.97
CA LEU A 59 -1.76 -6.19 3.71
C LEU A 59 -0.59 -6.17 4.69
N PHE A 60 -0.87 -6.20 5.99
CA PHE A 60 0.18 -6.12 7.00
C PHE A 60 1.07 -7.38 7.06
N PRO A 61 0.53 -8.61 7.02
CA PRO A 61 1.36 -9.82 6.95
C PRO A 61 2.30 -9.81 5.75
N ALA A 62 1.82 -9.49 4.55
CA ALA A 62 2.64 -9.47 3.34
C ALA A 62 3.82 -8.48 3.42
N ILE A 63 3.64 -7.36 4.14
CA ILE A 63 4.73 -6.40 4.36
C ILE A 63 5.72 -6.89 5.42
N ARG A 64 5.23 -7.47 6.53
CA ARG A 64 6.08 -7.92 7.64
C ARG A 64 6.86 -9.20 7.33
N GLU A 65 6.33 -10.05 6.47
CA GLU A 65 6.97 -11.29 6.04
C GLU A 65 8.09 -11.04 5.02
N GLN A 66 8.10 -9.87 4.38
CA GLN A 66 9.13 -9.54 3.41
C GLN A 66 10.47 -9.26 4.09
N SER A 67 11.52 -9.88 3.57
CA SER A 67 12.88 -9.77 4.09
C SER A 67 13.79 -9.04 3.10
N GLY A 68 14.92 -8.52 3.61
CA GLY A 68 15.87 -7.74 2.83
C GLY A 68 15.43 -6.29 2.63
N ASP A 69 16.05 -5.64 1.65
CA ASP A 69 15.69 -4.27 1.29
C ASP A 69 14.54 -4.27 0.29
N PHE A 70 13.49 -3.52 0.63
CA PHE A 70 12.31 -3.37 -0.21
C PHE A 70 11.57 -2.07 0.12
N ALA A 71 10.93 -1.52 -0.90
CA ALA A 71 10.00 -0.41 -0.80
C ALA A 71 8.56 -0.91 -0.80
N VAL A 72 7.67 -0.21 -0.09
CA VAL A 72 6.23 -0.43 -0.17
C VAL A 72 5.61 0.74 -0.91
N VAL A 73 4.88 0.48 -1.99
CA VAL A 73 4.21 1.52 -2.78
C VAL A 73 2.70 1.49 -2.57
N ALA A 74 2.10 2.65 -2.29
CA ALA A 74 0.65 2.82 -2.16
C ALA A 74 0.21 4.22 -2.61
N GLU A 75 -0.77 4.27 -3.52
CA GLU A 75 -1.23 5.53 -4.15
C GLU A 75 -2.03 6.42 -3.20
N GLY A 76 -2.86 5.85 -2.31
CA GLY A 76 -3.66 6.64 -1.38
C GLY A 76 -2.89 7.08 -0.13
N VAL A 77 -3.07 8.35 0.27
CA VAL A 77 -2.47 8.89 1.50
C VAL A 77 -2.88 8.11 2.74
N SER A 78 -4.17 7.78 2.87
CA SER A 78 -4.72 6.99 3.97
C SER A 78 -4.17 5.56 4.00
N CYS A 79 -3.90 4.98 2.82
CA CYS A 79 -3.25 3.67 2.73
C CYS A 79 -1.81 3.73 3.21
N ARG A 80 -1.06 4.79 2.88
CA ARG A 80 0.32 4.96 3.35
C ARG A 80 0.38 5.15 4.88
N GLN A 81 -0.52 5.94 5.44
CA GLN A 81 -0.66 6.12 6.89
C GLN A 81 -0.99 4.79 7.57
N GLN A 82 -2.01 4.08 7.09
CA GLN A 82 -2.41 2.79 7.66
C GLN A 82 -1.30 1.73 7.62
N ILE A 83 -0.52 1.70 6.53
CA ILE A 83 0.66 0.82 6.45
C ILE A 83 1.71 1.23 7.50
N GLN A 84 1.96 2.52 7.66
CA GLN A 84 2.90 3.02 8.66
C GLN A 84 2.44 2.67 10.08
N ASP A 85 1.16 2.85 10.39
CA ASP A 85 0.60 2.60 11.72
C ASP A 85 0.56 1.09 12.04
N GLY A 86 0.23 0.24 11.07
CA GLY A 86 0.10 -1.22 11.29
C GLY A 86 1.37 -2.04 11.11
N THR A 87 2.39 -1.51 10.42
CA THR A 87 3.62 -2.27 10.12
C THR A 87 4.90 -1.55 10.54
N GLY A 88 4.85 -0.25 10.84
CA GLY A 88 6.03 0.57 11.08
C GLY A 88 6.81 0.94 9.80
N LYS A 89 6.44 0.39 8.63
CA LYS A 89 7.10 0.68 7.36
C LYS A 89 6.49 1.92 6.70
N ARG A 90 7.35 2.86 6.28
CA ARG A 90 6.91 3.99 5.45
C ARG A 90 6.62 3.52 4.04
N ALA A 91 5.36 3.58 3.63
CA ALA A 91 4.99 3.41 2.23
C ALA A 91 5.19 4.71 1.44
N MET A 92 5.54 4.58 0.17
CA MET A 92 5.80 5.68 -0.77
C MET A 92 4.69 5.77 -1.83
N HIS A 93 4.48 6.97 -2.36
CA HIS A 93 3.71 7.15 -3.59
C HIS A 93 4.57 6.78 -4.81
N LEU A 94 3.96 6.27 -5.88
CA LEU A 94 4.66 5.91 -7.12
C LEU A 94 5.60 7.02 -7.63
N VAL A 95 5.12 8.27 -7.60
CA VAL A 95 5.89 9.44 -8.06
C VAL A 95 7.15 9.67 -7.22
N GLU A 96 7.15 9.34 -5.92
CA GLU A 96 8.36 9.43 -5.09
C GLU A 96 9.40 8.40 -5.54
N VAL A 97 8.96 7.17 -5.83
CA VAL A 97 9.85 6.10 -6.33
C VAL A 97 10.44 6.48 -7.69
N LEU A 98 9.63 7.06 -8.58
CA LEU A 98 10.12 7.55 -9.87
C LEU A 98 11.15 8.69 -9.71
N ALA A 99 10.91 9.61 -8.78
CA ALA A 99 11.84 10.70 -8.53
C ALA A 99 13.20 10.22 -7.99
N GLU A 100 13.22 9.13 -7.20
CA GLU A 100 14.45 8.50 -6.71
C GLU A 100 15.20 7.70 -7.79
N ALA A 101 14.52 7.34 -8.88
CA ALA A 101 15.08 6.54 -9.98
C ALA A 101 15.62 7.36 -11.16
N LEU A 102 15.51 8.70 -11.11
CA LEU A 102 16.04 9.63 -12.13
C LEU A 102 17.47 10.09 -11.79
#